data_AF-A0A1N7K2L0-F1
#
_entry.id   AF-A0A1N7K2L0-F1
#
_cell.length_a   1.000
_cell.length_b   1.000
_cell.length_c   1.000
_cell.angle_alpha   90.00
_cell.angle_beta   90.00
_cell.angle_gamma   90.00
#
_symmetry.space_group_name_H-M   'P 1'
#
loop_
_entity.id
_entity.type
_entity.pdbx_description
1 polymer ?
#
loop_
_entity_poly.entity_id
_entity_poly.type
_entity_poly.pdbx_seq_one_letter_code
_entity_poly.pdbx_strand_id
1 'polypeptide(L)'
;MRLTCPNCNAQYEVPVDVIPEAGRDVQCSNCGHTWFQHHPDFAPDPEDADDLLEAPTEDAPDAEPDPEDGLSPQQSGPETPAGAKRRGLDPSVAEVLREEAQREAEARRADSGGLESQPELGLDSASETEEERRTRQARERMAKMRGPAGDGATTAADRPTAEYAEAAPAPPPPRAERAAGSSRSEMLPDIDEINQTLRAATDRRPTETPEGRAPEATDDGRSGFSRGMAIGILIAVLALALYIFAAPIAEAVPALAPFLDAYVAQANDLRVWLQATLEGLAGMIGGAAEAPRPDT
;
A
#
# COMPACT_ATOMS: atom_id res chain seq x y z
N MET A 1 24.20 -13.13 15.82
CA MET A 1 23.38 -12.51 16.89
C MET A 1 21.90 -12.57 16.52
N ARG A 2 20.99 -12.48 17.49
CA ARG A 2 19.54 -12.48 17.26
C ARG A 2 18.97 -11.08 17.49
N LEU A 3 18.17 -10.61 16.54
CA LEU A 3 17.55 -9.29 16.53
C LEU A 3 16.04 -9.45 16.64
N THR A 4 15.41 -8.66 17.49
CA THR A 4 13.96 -8.66 17.66
C THR A 4 13.42 -7.28 17.33
N CYS A 5 12.48 -7.20 16.38
CA CYS A 5 11.84 -5.93 16.05
C CYS A 5 10.96 -5.47 17.23
N PRO A 6 11.12 -4.23 17.75
CA PRO A 6 10.34 -3.73 18.87
C PRO A 6 8.88 -3.41 18.51
N ASN A 7 8.55 -3.34 17.22
CA ASN A 7 7.20 -3.01 16.76
C ASN A 7 6.33 -4.26 16.57
N CYS A 8 6.82 -5.29 15.87
CA CYS A 8 6.02 -6.46 15.49
C CYS A 8 6.55 -7.79 16.03
N ASN A 9 7.57 -7.78 16.91
CA ASN A 9 8.18 -8.97 17.53
C ASN A 9 8.71 -10.03 16.55
N ALA A 10 8.98 -9.64 15.29
CA ALA A 10 9.67 -10.52 14.34
C ALA A 10 11.13 -10.74 14.78
N GLN A 11 11.61 -11.97 14.63
CA GLN A 11 12.96 -12.38 15.02
C GLN A 11 13.82 -12.64 13.77
N TYR A 12 15.03 -12.08 13.77
CA TYR A 12 15.99 -12.21 12.68
C TYR A 12 17.32 -12.75 13.21
N GLU A 13 17.90 -13.72 12.50
CA GLU A 13 19.24 -14.21 12.76
C GLU A 13 20.21 -13.56 11.79
N VAL A 14 21.13 -12.75 12.33
CA VAL A 14 22.05 -11.94 11.54
C VAL A 14 23.48 -12.22 12.02
N PRO A 15 24.43 -12.51 11.12
CA PRO A 15 25.84 -12.66 11.49
C PRO A 15 26.37 -11.39 12.18
N VAL A 16 27.32 -11.53 13.09
CA VAL A 16 27.83 -10.36 13.84
C VAL A 16 28.62 -9.41 12.92
N ASP A 17 29.31 -9.96 11.91
CA ASP A 17 30.19 -9.22 10.99
C ASP A 17 29.48 -8.18 10.10
N VAL A 18 28.14 -8.22 10.01
CA VAL A 18 27.38 -7.28 9.17
C VAL A 18 26.89 -6.05 9.95
N ILE A 19 27.06 -6.04 11.27
CA ILE A 19 26.85 -4.87 12.11
C ILE A 19 28.24 -4.26 12.36
N PRO A 20 28.52 -3.03 11.89
CA PRO A 20 29.78 -2.35 12.18
C PRO A 20 29.94 -2.07 13.68
N GLU A 21 31.18 -1.88 14.15
CA GLU A 21 31.48 -1.53 15.55
C GLU A 21 30.75 -0.27 16.02
N ALA A 22 30.59 0.72 15.13
CA ALA A 22 29.85 1.95 15.40
C ALA A 22 28.33 1.75 15.55
N GLY A 23 27.81 0.53 15.33
CA GLY A 23 26.38 0.25 15.21
C GLY A 23 25.82 0.60 13.82
N ARG A 24 24.57 0.21 13.57
CA ARG A 24 23.89 0.47 12.30
C ARG A 24 22.36 0.50 12.48
N ASP A 25 21.70 1.32 11.67
CA ASP A 25 20.25 1.27 11.49
C ASP A 25 19.81 0.00 10.76
N VAL A 26 18.94 -0.77 11.40
CA VAL A 26 18.34 -2.00 10.85
C VAL A 26 16.86 -1.78 10.60
N GLN A 27 16.36 -2.28 9.47
CA GLN A 27 14.95 -2.17 9.08
C GLN A 27 14.27 -3.52 9.15
N CYS A 28 13.11 -3.59 9.81
CA CYS A 28 12.27 -4.77 9.86
C CYS A 28 11.68 -5.06 8.47
N SER A 29 11.90 -6.26 7.93
CA SER A 29 11.29 -6.66 6.65
C SER A 29 9.78 -6.93 6.74
N ASN A 30 9.25 -7.14 7.95
CA ASN A 30 7.83 -7.47 8.16
C ASN A 30 6.94 -6.23 8.32
N CYS A 31 7.39 -5.22 9.07
CA CYS A 31 6.61 -4.00 9.34
C CYS A 31 7.28 -2.69 8.89
N GLY A 32 8.51 -2.74 8.36
CA GLY A 32 9.24 -1.56 7.89
C GLY A 32 9.82 -0.66 8.98
N HIS A 33 9.62 -0.98 10.27
CA HIS A 33 10.18 -0.20 11.37
C HIS A 33 11.72 -0.27 11.38
N THR A 34 12.36 0.90 11.43
CA THR A 34 13.81 1.05 11.51
C THR A 34 14.21 1.39 12.94
N TRP A 35 15.20 0.68 13.49
CA TRP A 35 15.79 0.98 14.79
C TRP A 35 17.31 0.86 14.74
N PHE A 36 18.00 1.52 15.66
CA PHE A 36 19.46 1.47 15.75
C PHE A 36 19.91 0.23 16.53
N GLN A 37 20.85 -0.53 15.97
CA GLN A 37 21.44 -1.68 16.65
C GLN A 37 22.93 -1.45 16.92
N HIS A 38 23.31 -1.56 18.19
CA HIS A 38 24.72 -1.57 18.61
C HIS A 38 25.37 -2.92 18.33
N HIS A 39 26.67 -2.90 18.04
CA HIS A 39 27.49 -4.11 18.00
C HIS A 39 27.54 -4.74 19.41
N PRO A 40 27.45 -6.07 19.55
CA PRO A 40 27.46 -6.73 20.86
C PRO A 40 28.71 -6.42 21.71
N ASP A 41 29.84 -6.12 21.07
CA ASP A 41 31.09 -5.77 21.76
C ASP A 41 31.23 -4.26 22.08
N PHE A 42 30.33 -3.42 21.58
CA PHE A 42 30.33 -1.96 21.78
C PHE A 42 28.95 -1.43 22.22
N ALA A 43 28.20 -2.22 22.97
CA ALA A 43 27.00 -1.74 23.64
C ALA A 43 27.41 -0.77 24.76
N PRO A 44 26.80 0.43 24.87
CA PRO A 44 27.06 1.33 25.98
C PRO A 44 26.70 0.65 27.31
N ASP A 45 27.55 0.83 28.33
CA ASP A 45 27.32 0.34 29.68
C ASP A 45 26.03 0.98 30.21
N PRO A 46 25.11 0.25 30.88
CA PRO A 46 23.90 0.81 31.47
C PRO A 46 24.11 2.04 32.38
N GLU A 47 25.34 2.34 32.78
CA GLU A 47 25.68 3.52 33.59
C GLU A 47 25.68 4.84 32.79
N ASP A 48 25.85 4.79 31.45
CA ASP A 48 25.89 5.98 30.58
C ASP A 48 24.52 6.30 29.91
N ALA A 49 23.52 5.45 30.07
CA ALA A 49 22.20 5.60 29.45
C ALA A 49 21.29 6.59 30.21
N ASP A 50 21.51 6.76 31.51
CA ASP A 50 20.72 7.67 32.37
C ASP A 50 21.11 9.15 32.17
N ASP A 51 22.36 9.45 31.80
CA ASP A 51 22.85 10.84 31.63
C ASP A 51 22.31 11.57 30.37
N LEU A 52 21.67 10.86 29.43
CA LEU A 52 21.09 11.44 28.21
C LEU A 52 19.58 11.75 28.32
N LEU A 53 18.94 11.42 29.44
CA LEU A 53 17.52 11.69 29.69
C LEU A 53 17.27 13.00 30.46
N GLU A 54 18.32 13.68 30.92
CA GLU A 54 18.20 14.89 31.73
C GLU A 54 18.50 16.15 30.91
N ALA A 55 17.53 16.55 30.09
CA ALA A 55 17.50 17.89 29.50
C ALA A 55 17.16 18.93 30.59
N PRO A 56 17.91 20.04 30.72
CA PRO A 56 17.59 21.10 31.68
C PRO A 56 16.26 21.78 31.32
N THR A 57 15.29 21.73 32.23
CA THR A 57 14.10 22.58 32.20
C THR A 57 14.46 23.99 32.63
N GLU A 58 14.84 24.85 31.69
CA GLU A 58 14.90 26.30 31.91
C GLU A 58 13.51 26.94 31.75
N ASP A 59 13.05 27.54 32.85
CA ASP A 59 12.13 28.69 32.98
C ASP A 59 10.93 28.85 32.02
N ALA A 60 9.73 28.59 32.55
CA ALA A 60 8.47 29.14 32.05
C ALA A 60 7.95 30.20 33.06
N PRO A 61 7.72 31.47 32.66
CA PRO A 61 7.14 32.45 33.55
C PRO A 61 5.62 32.29 33.66
N ASP A 62 5.19 32.26 34.91
CA ASP A 62 3.83 32.33 35.43
C ASP A 62 3.10 33.61 34.96
N ALA A 63 1.86 33.48 34.49
CA ALA A 63 0.98 34.60 34.19
C ALA A 63 -0.42 34.30 34.76
N GLU A 64 -0.73 34.96 35.87
CA GLU A 64 -2.01 34.96 36.59
C GLU A 64 -3.20 35.45 35.72
N PRO A 65 -4.45 35.02 36.06
CA PRO A 65 -5.66 35.38 35.33
C PRO A 65 -6.24 36.73 35.80
N ASP A 66 -6.64 37.59 34.86
CA ASP A 66 -7.37 38.85 35.12
C ASP A 66 -8.90 38.65 34.88
N PRO A 67 -9.78 39.36 35.61
CA PRO A 67 -11.04 38.81 36.06
C PRO A 67 -12.24 39.06 35.14
N GLU A 68 -13.24 38.28 35.45
CA GLU A 68 -14.59 38.20 34.96
C GLU A 68 -15.39 39.47 35.31
N ASP A 69 -15.84 40.20 34.27
CA ASP A 69 -16.86 41.25 34.40
C ASP A 69 -18.23 40.66 34.02
N GLY A 70 -19.14 40.71 34.97
CA GLY A 70 -20.35 39.91 34.98
C GLY A 70 -21.60 40.53 34.35
N LEU A 71 -22.63 39.68 34.42
CA LEU A 71 -24.07 39.96 34.50
C LEU A 71 -24.91 39.99 33.20
N SER A 72 -25.46 38.80 32.91
CA SER A 72 -26.76 38.49 32.27
C SER A 72 -27.95 39.34 32.81
N PRO A 73 -29.19 39.39 32.24
CA PRO A 73 -29.90 38.34 31.46
C PRO A 73 -30.94 38.74 30.35
N GLN A 74 -31.11 37.83 29.39
CA GLN A 74 -32.38 37.37 28.73
C GLN A 74 -33.22 38.30 27.82
N GLN A 75 -33.40 37.89 26.55
CA GLN A 75 -34.67 37.98 25.81
C GLN A 75 -34.70 37.07 24.56
N SER A 76 -35.87 36.51 24.31
CA SER A 76 -36.19 35.43 23.37
C SER A 76 -36.42 35.89 21.93
N GLY A 77 -36.01 35.10 20.94
CA GLY A 77 -36.43 35.18 19.52
C GLY A 77 -35.53 34.33 18.60
N PRO A 78 -36.05 33.65 17.55
CA PRO A 78 -35.22 32.96 16.59
C PRO A 78 -34.74 33.96 15.53
N GLU A 79 -33.52 34.46 15.67
CA GLU A 79 -32.87 35.28 14.64
C GLU A 79 -31.63 34.58 14.11
N THR A 80 -31.69 34.21 12.84
CA THR A 80 -30.57 33.74 12.02
C THR A 80 -29.38 34.71 12.15
N PRO A 81 -28.16 34.27 12.50
CA PRO A 81 -27.03 35.18 12.50
C PRO A 81 -26.71 35.58 11.06
N ALA A 82 -27.09 36.81 10.72
CA ALA A 82 -26.74 37.47 9.47
C ALA A 82 -25.23 37.71 9.41
N GLY A 83 -24.60 37.14 8.38
CA GLY A 83 -23.46 37.72 7.68
C GLY A 83 -22.21 38.00 8.50
N ALA A 84 -21.38 36.97 8.71
CA ALA A 84 -19.95 37.19 8.83
C ALA A 84 -19.46 37.89 7.55
N LYS A 85 -19.14 39.18 7.64
CA LYS A 85 -18.58 39.94 6.52
C LYS A 85 -17.25 39.27 6.12
N ARG A 86 -17.26 38.52 5.02
CA ARG A 86 -16.05 37.95 4.44
C ARG A 86 -15.09 39.11 4.16
N ARG A 87 -13.88 39.05 4.71
CA ARG A 87 -12.80 39.99 4.37
C ARG A 87 -12.61 39.92 2.85
N GLY A 88 -12.73 41.06 2.17
CA GLY A 88 -12.50 41.14 0.73
C GLY A 88 -11.03 40.80 0.45
N LEU A 89 -10.79 39.99 -0.59
CA LEU A 89 -9.45 39.76 -1.09
C LEU A 89 -8.91 41.05 -1.71
N ASP A 90 -7.61 41.29 -1.56
CA ASP A 90 -6.90 42.40 -2.20
C ASP A 90 -7.12 42.37 -3.72
N PRO A 91 -7.33 43.51 -4.40
CA PRO A 91 -7.62 43.55 -5.83
C PRO A 91 -6.56 42.85 -6.69
N SER A 92 -5.28 42.93 -6.33
CA SER A 92 -4.19 42.26 -7.07
C SER A 92 -4.28 40.74 -6.98
N VAL A 93 -4.62 40.20 -5.80
CA VAL A 93 -4.82 38.75 -5.59
C VAL A 93 -6.07 38.26 -6.31
N ALA A 94 -7.13 39.08 -6.34
CA ALA A 94 -8.35 38.75 -7.07
C ALA A 94 -8.12 38.71 -8.60
N GLU A 95 -7.21 39.54 -9.13
CA GLU A 95 -6.81 39.51 -10.54
C GLU A 95 -6.05 38.22 -10.87
N VAL A 96 -5.04 37.85 -10.06
CA VAL A 96 -4.30 36.59 -10.24
C VAL A 96 -5.21 35.37 -10.16
N LEU A 97 -6.15 35.34 -9.20
CA LEU A 97 -7.11 34.23 -9.08
C LEU A 97 -8.08 34.13 -10.27
N ARG A 98 -8.44 35.26 -10.90
CA ARG A 98 -9.27 35.24 -12.12
C ARG A 98 -8.49 34.75 -13.33
N GLU A 99 -7.24 35.15 -13.46
CA GLU A 99 -6.35 34.71 -14.53
C GLU A 99 -6.07 33.20 -14.43
N GLU A 100 -5.74 32.70 -13.24
CA GLU A 100 -5.55 31.28 -13.00
C GLU A 100 -6.84 30.47 -13.21
N ALA A 101 -7.98 30.99 -12.76
CA ALA A 101 -9.28 30.34 -13.03
C ALA A 101 -9.59 30.27 -14.53
N GLN A 102 -9.22 31.28 -15.32
CA GLN A 102 -9.36 31.23 -16.77
C GLN A 102 -8.43 30.19 -17.40
N ARG A 103 -7.15 30.17 -17.01
CA ARG A 103 -6.18 29.19 -17.53
C ARG A 103 -6.57 27.76 -17.20
N GLU A 104 -7.02 27.49 -15.99
CA GLU A 104 -7.52 26.17 -15.61
C GLU A 104 -8.80 25.81 -16.39
N ALA A 105 -9.73 26.74 -16.59
CA ALA A 105 -10.94 26.49 -17.37
C ALA A 105 -10.64 26.18 -18.85
N GLU A 106 -9.65 26.84 -19.44
CA GLU A 106 -9.17 26.55 -20.80
C GLU A 106 -8.48 25.19 -20.87
N ALA A 107 -7.63 24.85 -19.89
CA ALA A 107 -7.00 23.53 -19.79
C ALA A 107 -8.04 22.41 -19.65
N ARG A 108 -9.05 22.59 -18.78
CA ARG A 108 -10.19 21.66 -18.64
C ARG A 108 -10.96 21.50 -19.93
N ARG A 109 -11.18 22.58 -20.69
CA ARG A 109 -11.88 22.51 -21.98
C ARG A 109 -11.06 21.76 -23.03
N ALA A 110 -9.76 22.00 -23.08
CA ALA A 110 -8.84 21.28 -23.96
C ALA A 110 -8.80 19.78 -23.63
N ASP A 111 -8.80 19.42 -22.34
CA ASP A 111 -8.79 18.04 -21.87
C ASP A 111 -10.17 17.34 -21.99
N SER A 112 -11.27 18.11 -21.87
CA SER A 112 -12.65 17.59 -22.02
C SER A 112 -12.99 17.11 -23.44
N GLY A 113 -12.17 17.42 -24.44
CA GLY A 113 -12.29 16.89 -25.80
C GLY A 113 -11.82 15.44 -25.95
N GLY A 114 -11.15 14.88 -24.94
CA GLY A 114 -10.62 13.51 -24.92
C GLY A 114 -11.38 12.53 -24.03
N LEU A 115 -12.52 12.93 -23.45
CA LEU A 115 -13.43 11.99 -22.80
C LEU A 115 -14.19 11.22 -23.89
N GLU A 116 -13.53 10.21 -24.46
CA GLU A 116 -14.26 9.12 -25.10
C GLU A 116 -15.24 8.58 -24.07
N SER A 117 -16.54 8.85 -24.28
CA SER A 117 -17.57 8.13 -23.57
C SER A 117 -17.24 6.66 -23.81
N GLN A 118 -16.97 5.91 -22.75
CA GLN A 118 -16.85 4.46 -22.83
C GLN A 118 -18.27 3.88 -22.66
N PRO A 119 -19.04 3.65 -23.75
CA PRO A 119 -20.25 2.83 -23.68
C PRO A 119 -19.92 1.34 -23.44
N GLU A 120 -18.65 0.99 -23.27
CA GLU A 120 -18.14 -0.38 -23.07
C GLU A 120 -18.03 -0.78 -21.59
N LEU A 121 -18.65 -0.04 -20.65
CA LEU A 121 -19.00 -0.62 -19.36
C LEU A 121 -20.31 -1.40 -19.58
N GLY A 122 -20.20 -2.61 -20.14
CA GLY A 122 -21.29 -3.49 -20.60
C GLY A 122 -22.34 -3.85 -19.55
N LEU A 123 -23.12 -2.85 -19.12
CA LEU A 123 -24.22 -2.95 -18.17
C LEU A 123 -25.57 -3.14 -18.88
N ASP A 124 -25.61 -3.01 -20.21
CA ASP A 124 -26.80 -3.31 -21.03
C ASP A 124 -27.02 -4.82 -21.27
N SER A 125 -26.08 -5.69 -20.86
CA SER A 125 -26.23 -7.16 -20.95
C SER A 125 -26.66 -7.81 -19.63
N ALA A 126 -27.41 -7.11 -18.79
CA ALA A 126 -27.89 -7.60 -17.49
C ALA A 126 -28.93 -8.74 -17.57
N SER A 127 -29.21 -9.30 -18.76
CA SER A 127 -30.17 -10.40 -18.94
C SER A 127 -29.55 -11.75 -19.32
N GLU A 128 -28.23 -11.84 -19.54
CA GLU A 128 -27.54 -13.12 -19.75
C GLU A 128 -26.80 -13.51 -18.46
N THR A 129 -27.06 -14.71 -17.94
CA THR A 129 -26.35 -15.18 -16.74
C THR A 129 -24.86 -15.39 -17.05
N GLU A 130 -23.98 -15.10 -16.09
CA GLU A 130 -22.52 -15.26 -16.26
C GLU A 130 -22.12 -16.69 -16.70
N GLU A 131 -22.96 -17.68 -16.39
CA GLU A 131 -22.83 -19.08 -16.81
C GLU A 131 -23.03 -19.28 -18.32
N GLU A 132 -24.03 -18.63 -18.91
CA GLU A 132 -24.29 -18.65 -20.36
C GLU A 132 -23.16 -17.95 -21.12
N ARG A 133 -22.62 -16.87 -20.54
CA ARG A 133 -21.47 -16.16 -21.10
C ARG A 133 -20.20 -17.02 -21.10
N ARG A 134 -19.92 -17.69 -19.98
CA ARG A 134 -18.77 -18.61 -19.85
C ARG A 134 -18.87 -19.82 -20.76
N THR A 135 -20.05 -20.41 -20.91
CA THR A 135 -20.26 -21.56 -21.80
C THR A 135 -20.11 -21.19 -23.28
N ARG A 136 -20.56 -20.00 -23.70
CA ARG A 136 -20.35 -19.50 -25.07
C ARG A 136 -18.86 -19.27 -25.36
N GLN A 137 -18.15 -18.60 -24.46
CA GLN A 137 -16.70 -18.35 -24.63
C GLN A 137 -15.88 -19.66 -24.66
N ALA A 138 -16.24 -20.65 -23.85
CA ALA A 138 -15.60 -21.97 -23.88
C ALA A 138 -15.81 -22.67 -25.24
N ARG A 139 -17.03 -22.59 -25.81
CA ARG A 139 -17.35 -23.17 -27.13
C ARG A 139 -16.63 -22.46 -28.26
N GLU A 140 -16.53 -21.14 -28.23
CA GLU A 140 -15.78 -20.36 -29.23
C GLU A 140 -14.28 -20.66 -29.18
N ARG A 141 -13.72 -20.78 -27.96
CA ARG A 141 -12.31 -21.15 -27.78
C ARG A 141 -12.03 -22.57 -28.27
N MET A 142 -12.96 -23.51 -28.06
CA MET A 142 -12.90 -24.87 -28.62
C MET A 142 -13.02 -24.85 -30.15
N ALA A 143 -13.89 -24.04 -30.72
CA ALA A 143 -14.05 -23.90 -32.17
C ALA A 143 -12.83 -23.27 -32.83
N LYS A 144 -12.16 -22.32 -32.17
CA LYS A 144 -10.95 -21.68 -32.68
C LYS A 144 -9.72 -22.60 -32.60
N MET A 145 -9.64 -23.47 -31.60
CA MET A 145 -8.61 -24.51 -31.50
C MET A 145 -8.87 -25.66 -32.49
N ARG A 146 -10.12 -25.87 -32.87
CA ARG A 146 -10.55 -26.80 -33.92
C ARG A 146 -10.50 -26.11 -35.28
N GLY A 147 -9.28 -25.88 -35.80
CA GLY A 147 -9.08 -25.36 -37.17
C GLY A 147 -9.88 -26.14 -38.22
N PRO A 148 -10.11 -25.55 -39.42
CA PRO A 148 -11.03 -26.11 -40.41
C PRO A 148 -10.65 -27.55 -40.71
N ALA A 149 -11.65 -28.44 -40.60
CA ALA A 149 -11.52 -29.84 -40.97
C ALA A 149 -11.09 -29.90 -42.44
N GLY A 150 -9.81 -30.14 -42.66
CA GLY A 150 -9.28 -30.52 -43.95
C GLY A 150 -9.82 -31.91 -44.28
N ASP A 151 -10.54 -31.98 -45.38
CA ASP A 151 -10.96 -33.21 -46.04
C ASP A 151 -9.70 -34.06 -46.32
N GLY A 152 -9.69 -35.31 -45.86
CA GLY A 152 -8.52 -36.17 -46.05
C GLY A 152 -8.61 -37.50 -45.32
N ALA A 153 -9.44 -38.41 -45.84
CA ALA A 153 -9.21 -39.83 -45.64
C ALA A 153 -7.82 -40.20 -46.22
N THR A 154 -6.97 -40.93 -45.49
CA THR A 154 -6.47 -42.29 -45.83
C THR A 154 -5.57 -42.86 -44.70
N THR A 155 -5.78 -44.15 -44.42
CA THR A 155 -4.85 -45.22 -43.98
C THR A 155 -3.69 -44.99 -42.98
N ALA A 156 -3.82 -45.71 -41.85
CA ALA A 156 -3.01 -46.86 -41.43
C ALA A 156 -1.46 -46.78 -41.34
N ALA A 157 -1.00 -47.14 -40.13
CA ALA A 157 0.22 -47.89 -39.79
C ALA A 157 1.58 -47.33 -40.23
N ASP A 158 2.44 -47.01 -39.27
CA ASP A 158 3.61 -47.85 -38.94
C ASP A 158 4.37 -47.29 -37.73
N ARG A 159 4.75 -48.16 -36.80
CA ARG A 159 5.61 -47.86 -35.65
C ARG A 159 6.73 -48.89 -35.66
N PRO A 160 8.01 -48.52 -35.80
CA PRO A 160 9.08 -49.42 -35.46
C PRO A 160 9.59 -49.14 -34.05
N THR A 161 9.41 -50.15 -33.20
CA THR A 161 10.26 -50.42 -32.04
C THR A 161 11.50 -51.17 -32.50
N ALA A 162 12.68 -50.74 -32.07
CA ALA A 162 13.92 -51.51 -32.02
C ALA A 162 14.78 -50.83 -30.94
N GLU A 163 14.97 -51.39 -29.75
CA GLU A 163 15.72 -52.58 -29.37
C GLU A 163 16.94 -52.15 -28.56
N TYR A 164 17.14 -52.86 -27.47
CA TYR A 164 18.13 -52.64 -26.43
C TYR A 164 19.44 -53.26 -26.91
N ALA A 165 20.54 -52.50 -26.88
CA ALA A 165 21.89 -53.04 -26.97
C ALA A 165 22.75 -52.45 -25.86
N GLU A 166 23.14 -53.34 -24.95
CA GLU A 166 23.98 -53.12 -23.78
C GLU A 166 25.46 -53.00 -24.19
N ALA A 167 26.14 -51.95 -23.74
CA ALA A 167 27.61 -51.89 -23.67
C ALA A 167 28.05 -50.86 -22.61
N ALA A 168 28.76 -51.31 -21.58
CA ALA A 168 29.31 -50.53 -20.47
C ALA A 168 30.66 -49.84 -20.83
N PRO A 169 31.33 -49.10 -19.92
CA PRO A 169 31.47 -47.65 -19.95
C PRO A 169 32.85 -47.14 -20.40
N ALA A 170 32.90 -45.93 -20.97
CA ALA A 170 34.15 -45.22 -21.31
C ALA A 170 34.42 -44.04 -20.32
N PRO A 171 35.69 -43.68 -20.07
CA PRO A 171 36.13 -42.83 -18.94
C PRO A 171 35.76 -41.34 -19.08
N PRO A 172 35.75 -40.57 -17.96
CA PRO A 172 35.34 -39.16 -17.99
C PRO A 172 36.42 -38.24 -18.62
N PRO A 173 36.03 -37.19 -19.37
CA PRO A 173 36.96 -36.18 -19.86
C PRO A 173 37.37 -35.18 -18.75
N PRO A 174 38.52 -34.49 -18.89
CA PRO A 174 39.02 -33.56 -17.89
C PRO A 174 38.14 -32.31 -17.74
N ARG A 175 38.00 -31.84 -16.49
CA ARG A 175 37.31 -30.57 -16.14
C ARG A 175 38.02 -29.40 -16.81
N ALA A 176 37.36 -28.77 -17.77
CA ALA A 176 37.68 -27.42 -18.22
C ALA A 176 37.15 -26.40 -17.19
N GLU A 177 38.04 -25.50 -16.79
CA GLU A 177 37.79 -24.38 -15.91
C GLU A 177 36.79 -23.37 -16.53
N ARG A 178 36.24 -22.54 -15.64
CA ARG A 178 35.19 -21.55 -15.85
C ARG A 178 35.47 -20.61 -17.03
N ALA A 179 34.70 -20.74 -18.11
CA ALA A 179 34.57 -19.70 -19.15
C ALA A 179 33.25 -19.81 -19.95
N ALA A 180 32.14 -20.21 -19.31
CA ALA A 180 30.83 -20.38 -19.98
C ALA A 180 29.69 -19.59 -19.31
N GLY A 181 30.03 -18.49 -18.63
CA GLY A 181 29.05 -17.59 -18.01
C GLY A 181 28.55 -16.48 -18.94
N SER A 182 29.31 -16.11 -19.97
CA SER A 182 28.99 -14.96 -20.83
C SER A 182 28.03 -15.31 -21.98
N SER A 183 28.10 -16.51 -22.55
CA SER A 183 27.33 -16.85 -23.77
C SER A 183 25.87 -17.25 -23.52
N ARG A 184 25.42 -17.29 -22.25
CA ARG A 184 24.02 -17.57 -21.87
C ARG A 184 23.26 -16.30 -21.46
N SER A 185 23.99 -15.22 -21.15
CA SER A 185 23.46 -13.85 -20.92
C SER A 185 23.04 -13.16 -22.21
N GLU A 186 23.51 -13.59 -23.38
CA GLU A 186 23.16 -12.94 -24.66
C GLU A 186 21.78 -13.35 -25.22
N MET A 187 21.05 -14.25 -24.55
CA MET A 187 19.78 -14.80 -25.06
C MET A 187 18.57 -14.53 -24.15
N LEU A 188 18.78 -13.80 -23.06
CA LEU A 188 17.76 -13.28 -22.16
C LEU A 188 18.04 -11.78 -21.99
N PRO A 189 17.04 -10.89 -22.09
CA PRO A 189 17.21 -9.48 -21.75
C PRO A 189 17.87 -9.35 -20.37
N ASP A 190 18.91 -8.52 -20.27
CA ASP A 190 19.77 -8.47 -19.08
C ASP A 190 18.99 -7.92 -17.88
N ILE A 191 19.02 -8.66 -16.77
CA ILE A 191 18.25 -8.35 -15.56
C ILE A 191 18.81 -7.07 -14.91
N ASP A 192 20.09 -6.77 -15.14
CA ASP A 192 20.73 -5.53 -14.73
C ASP A 192 20.31 -4.32 -15.56
N GLU A 193 19.98 -4.50 -16.85
CA GLU A 193 19.44 -3.45 -17.72
C GLU A 193 17.98 -3.11 -17.37
N ILE A 194 17.18 -4.12 -17.03
CA ILE A 194 15.79 -3.93 -16.57
C ILE A 194 15.76 -3.15 -15.24
N ASN A 195 16.65 -3.47 -14.30
CA ASN A 195 16.74 -2.72 -13.03
C ASN A 195 17.31 -1.31 -13.22
N GLN A 196 18.23 -1.13 -14.17
CA GLN A 196 18.76 0.20 -14.51
C GLN A 196 17.74 1.08 -15.20
N THR A 197 16.92 0.55 -16.11
CA THR A 197 15.84 1.30 -16.76
C THR A 197 14.69 1.63 -15.79
N LEU A 198 14.39 0.74 -14.84
CA LEU A 198 13.40 1.01 -13.79
C LEU A 198 13.87 2.07 -12.79
N ARG A 199 15.16 2.07 -12.39
CA ARG A 199 15.73 3.11 -11.52
C ARG A 199 15.94 4.44 -12.25
N ALA A 200 16.36 4.43 -13.52
CA ALA A 200 16.51 5.65 -14.32
C ALA A 200 15.15 6.32 -14.62
N ALA A 201 14.06 5.55 -14.71
CA ALA A 201 12.71 6.10 -14.84
C ALA A 201 12.17 6.72 -13.53
N THR A 202 12.69 6.30 -12.37
CA THR A 202 12.31 6.86 -11.05
C THR A 202 13.22 7.99 -10.58
N ASP A 203 14.45 8.05 -11.08
CA ASP A 203 15.43 9.07 -10.72
C ASP A 203 15.65 10.04 -11.90
N ARG A 204 14.68 10.95 -12.12
CA ARG A 204 14.91 12.10 -13.02
C ARG A 204 15.90 13.04 -12.33
N ARG A 205 17.18 12.85 -12.63
CA ARG A 205 18.23 13.79 -12.25
C ARG A 205 17.93 15.17 -12.88
N PRO A 206 18.01 16.27 -12.12
CA PRO A 206 17.86 17.61 -12.69
C PRO A 206 19.05 17.88 -13.60
N THR A 207 18.76 18.15 -14.88
CA THR A 207 19.75 18.62 -15.85
C THR A 207 20.21 20.01 -15.44
N GLU A 208 21.45 20.14 -14.99
CA GLU A 208 22.07 21.45 -14.76
C GLU A 208 22.32 22.14 -16.10
N THR A 209 21.49 23.14 -16.43
CA THR A 209 21.77 24.09 -17.51
C THR A 209 22.66 25.23 -16.99
N PRO A 210 23.71 25.64 -17.72
CA PRO A 210 24.71 26.61 -17.24
C PRO A 210 24.27 28.08 -17.34
N GLU A 211 22.99 28.40 -17.23
CA GLU A 211 22.49 29.77 -17.25
C GLU A 211 21.39 29.99 -16.20
N GLY A 212 21.67 30.93 -15.28
CA GLY A 212 20.69 31.83 -14.66
C GLY A 212 19.61 31.20 -13.78
N ARG A 213 19.80 31.30 -12.46
CA ARG A 213 18.83 31.03 -11.39
C ARG A 213 17.40 31.47 -11.76
N ALA A 214 16.54 30.50 -12.03
CA ALA A 214 15.08 30.64 -11.96
C ALA A 214 14.62 30.48 -10.50
N PRO A 215 13.53 31.12 -10.07
CA PRO A 215 12.95 30.85 -8.75
C PRO A 215 12.55 29.37 -8.71
N GLU A 216 12.94 28.70 -7.63
CA GLU A 216 12.57 27.33 -7.34
C GLU A 216 11.05 27.25 -7.25
N ALA A 217 10.40 26.87 -8.35
CA ALA A 217 9.06 26.33 -8.29
C ALA A 217 9.21 25.02 -7.51
N THR A 218 8.77 25.00 -6.25
CA THR A 218 8.64 23.76 -5.52
C THR A 218 7.72 22.88 -6.34
N ASP A 219 8.28 21.80 -6.89
CA ASP A 219 7.51 20.74 -7.52
C ASP A 219 6.79 19.98 -6.37
N ASP A 220 5.78 20.63 -5.78
CA ASP A 220 4.83 20.02 -4.84
C ASP A 220 3.79 19.18 -5.61
N GLY A 221 4.23 18.55 -6.69
CA GLY A 221 3.41 17.86 -7.68
C GLY A 221 3.17 16.37 -7.40
N ARG A 222 3.56 15.85 -6.24
CA ARG A 222 3.25 14.47 -5.84
C ARG A 222 2.87 14.38 -4.38
N SER A 223 1.57 14.30 -4.12
CA SER A 223 0.94 13.19 -3.35
C SER A 223 -0.45 13.53 -2.77
N GLY A 224 -1.44 13.84 -3.60
CA GLY A 224 -2.83 13.95 -3.14
C GLY A 224 -3.37 12.63 -2.56
N PHE A 225 -2.94 11.50 -3.11
CA PHE A 225 -3.37 10.16 -2.69
C PHE A 225 -2.81 9.74 -1.32
N SER A 226 -1.52 9.98 -1.04
CA SER A 226 -0.93 9.61 0.26
C SER A 226 -1.46 10.48 1.40
N ARG A 227 -1.80 11.75 1.13
CA ARG A 227 -2.50 12.62 2.09
C ARG A 227 -3.88 12.07 2.43
N GLY A 228 -4.64 11.62 1.43
CA GLY A 228 -5.94 10.97 1.66
C GLY A 228 -5.81 9.67 2.47
N MET A 229 -4.84 8.82 2.13
CA MET A 229 -4.57 7.58 2.85
C MET A 229 -4.10 7.85 4.30
N ALA A 230 -3.24 8.84 4.52
CA ALA A 230 -2.79 9.23 5.85
C ALA A 230 -3.94 9.76 6.71
N ILE A 231 -4.84 10.58 6.14
CA ILE A 231 -6.05 11.04 6.82
C ILE A 231 -6.96 9.85 7.15
N GLY A 232 -7.13 8.91 6.22
CA GLY A 232 -7.92 7.70 6.45
C GLY A 232 -7.37 6.84 7.59
N ILE A 233 -6.06 6.61 7.61
CA ILE A 233 -5.38 5.88 8.70
C ILE A 233 -5.54 6.64 10.02
N LEU A 234 -5.37 7.96 10.03
CA LEU A 234 -5.57 8.78 11.22
C LEU A 234 -7.00 8.65 11.77
N ILE A 235 -8.01 8.68 10.90
CA ILE A 235 -9.41 8.48 11.30
C ILE A 235 -9.61 7.06 11.85
N ALA A 236 -9.03 6.04 11.23
CA ALA A 236 -9.12 4.66 11.71
C ALA A 236 -8.47 4.49 13.09
N VAL A 237 -7.31 5.09 13.31
CA VAL A 237 -6.63 5.10 14.62
C VAL A 237 -7.46 5.86 15.65
N LEU A 238 -8.05 7.00 15.28
CA LEU A 238 -8.93 7.76 16.17
C LEU A 238 -10.19 6.97 16.55
N ALA A 239 -10.83 6.30 15.59
CA ALA A 239 -11.97 5.44 15.84
C ALA A 239 -11.59 4.26 16.76
N LEU A 240 -10.44 3.62 16.50
CA LEU A 240 -9.91 2.57 17.36
C LEU A 240 -9.62 3.08 18.78
N ALA A 241 -9.06 4.29 18.92
CA ALA A 241 -8.85 4.92 20.21
C ALA A 241 -10.19 5.18 20.92
N LEU A 242 -11.21 5.69 20.23
CA LEU A 242 -12.55 5.87 20.79
C LEU A 242 -13.16 4.53 21.25
N TYR A 243 -12.91 3.44 20.54
CA TYR A 243 -13.36 2.10 20.94
C TYR A 243 -12.63 1.61 22.20
N ILE A 244 -11.31 1.73 22.27
CA ILE A 244 -10.49 1.30 23.41
C ILE A 244 -10.79 2.14 24.67
N PHE A 245 -10.94 3.45 24.49
CA PHE A 245 -11.20 4.41 25.57
C PHE A 245 -12.69 4.72 25.78
N ALA A 246 -13.61 3.92 25.23
CA ALA A 246 -15.04 4.18 25.33
C ALA A 246 -15.52 4.29 26.80
N ALA A 247 -15.11 3.34 27.65
CA ALA A 247 -15.47 3.32 29.07
C ALA A 247 -14.97 4.55 29.86
N PRO A 248 -13.66 4.90 29.85
CA PRO A 248 -13.19 6.08 30.58
C PRO A 248 -13.77 7.40 30.03
N ILE A 249 -14.05 7.51 28.73
CA ILE A 249 -14.70 8.69 28.16
C ILE A 249 -16.15 8.81 28.65
N ALA A 250 -16.89 7.69 28.74
CA ALA A 250 -18.25 7.67 29.25
C ALA A 250 -18.32 8.05 30.75
N GLU A 251 -17.32 7.67 31.54
CA GLU A 251 -17.20 8.07 32.96
C GLU A 251 -16.90 9.57 33.11
N ALA A 252 -15.99 10.10 32.29
CA ALA A 252 -15.63 11.52 32.32
C ALA A 252 -16.75 12.43 31.79
N VAL A 253 -17.48 11.97 30.76
CA VAL A 253 -18.56 12.72 30.12
C VAL A 253 -19.80 11.82 29.96
N PRO A 254 -20.67 11.74 30.98
CA PRO A 254 -21.86 10.89 30.96
C PRO A 254 -22.84 11.20 29.81
N ALA A 255 -22.82 12.42 29.28
CA ALA A 255 -23.64 12.80 28.14
C ALA A 255 -23.27 12.07 26.84
N LEU A 256 -22.02 11.60 26.70
CA LEU A 256 -21.54 10.88 25.51
C LEU A 256 -21.76 9.37 25.61
N ALA A 257 -22.08 8.84 26.79
CA ALA A 257 -22.28 7.41 27.04
C ALA A 257 -23.21 6.71 26.02
N PRO A 258 -24.44 7.20 25.73
CA PRO A 258 -25.33 6.50 24.80
C PRO A 258 -24.79 6.44 23.36
N PHE A 259 -23.99 7.42 22.94
CA PHE A 259 -23.38 7.44 21.61
C PHE A 259 -22.19 6.48 21.52
N LEU A 260 -21.37 6.43 22.57
CA LEU A 260 -20.23 5.52 22.65
C LEU A 260 -20.70 4.05 22.75
N ASP A 261 -21.73 3.77 23.55
CA ASP A 261 -22.32 2.43 23.65
C ASP A 261 -22.86 1.94 22.30
N ALA A 262 -23.57 2.82 21.56
CA ALA A 262 -24.06 2.50 20.23
C ALA A 262 -22.92 2.24 19.22
N TYR A 263 -21.82 3.00 19.32
CA TYR A 263 -20.64 2.78 18.49
C TYR A 263 -19.95 1.46 18.80
N VAL A 264 -19.69 1.17 20.08
CA VAL A 264 -19.04 -0.08 20.53
C VAL A 264 -19.89 -1.30 20.16
N ALA A 265 -21.22 -1.22 20.29
CA ALA A 265 -22.12 -2.27 19.86
C ALA A 265 -21.96 -2.59 18.37
N GLN A 266 -22.00 -1.57 17.50
CA GLN A 266 -21.79 -1.76 16.05
C GLN A 266 -20.42 -2.34 15.72
N ALA A 267 -19.37 -1.89 16.40
CA ALA A 267 -18.02 -2.43 16.22
C ALA A 267 -17.92 -3.91 16.63
N ASN A 268 -18.60 -4.30 17.72
CA ASN A 268 -18.67 -5.69 18.16
C ASN A 268 -19.47 -6.56 17.19
N ASP A 269 -20.60 -6.07 16.69
CA ASP A 269 -21.40 -6.79 15.69
C ASP A 269 -20.60 -7.02 14.40
N LEU A 270 -19.86 -5.99 13.94
CA LEU A 270 -18.97 -6.11 12.80
C LEU A 270 -17.87 -7.15 13.04
N ARG A 271 -17.27 -7.16 14.23
CA ARG A 271 -16.25 -8.16 14.61
C ARG A 271 -16.81 -9.58 14.55
N VAL A 272 -17.99 -9.80 15.15
CA VAL A 272 -18.64 -11.11 15.17
C VAL A 272 -19.01 -11.55 13.75
N TRP A 273 -19.53 -10.64 12.94
CA TRP A 273 -19.82 -10.90 11.53
C TRP A 273 -18.55 -11.28 10.74
N LEU A 274 -17.44 -10.56 10.94
CA LEU A 274 -16.18 -10.85 10.26
C LEU A 274 -15.65 -12.22 10.65
N GLN A 275 -15.73 -12.56 11.95
CA GLN A 275 -15.32 -13.88 12.45
C GLN A 275 -16.18 -15.00 11.84
N ALA A 276 -17.50 -14.84 11.82
CA ALA A 276 -18.41 -15.82 11.21
C ALA A 276 -18.16 -15.99 9.70
N THR A 277 -17.83 -14.90 9.01
CA THR A 277 -17.50 -14.93 7.58
C THR A 277 -16.18 -15.67 7.33
N LEU A 278 -15.15 -15.42 8.15
CA LEU A 278 -13.86 -16.11 8.07
C LEU A 278 -13.99 -17.61 8.38
N GLU A 279 -14.76 -17.97 9.41
CA GLU A 279 -15.06 -19.37 9.76
C GLU A 279 -15.83 -20.08 8.63
N GLY A 280 -16.82 -19.41 8.02
CA GLY A 280 -17.56 -19.93 6.88
C GLY A 280 -16.68 -20.17 5.65
N LEU A 281 -15.79 -19.22 5.33
CA LEU A 281 -14.81 -19.37 4.24
C LEU A 281 -13.80 -20.49 4.52
N ALA A 282 -13.29 -20.58 5.75
CA ALA A 282 -12.39 -21.66 6.16
C ALA A 282 -13.08 -23.03 6.07
N GLY A 283 -14.35 -23.12 6.44
CA GLY A 283 -15.18 -24.32 6.30
C GLY A 283 -15.38 -24.75 4.85
N MET A 284 -15.57 -23.80 3.92
CA MET A 284 -15.68 -24.11 2.48
C MET A 284 -14.37 -24.62 1.88
N ILE A 285 -13.24 -24.05 2.29
CA ILE A 285 -11.90 -24.48 1.84
C ILE A 285 -11.54 -25.84 2.44
N GLY A 286 -11.81 -26.06 3.73
CA GLY A 286 -11.57 -27.32 4.42
C GLY A 286 -12.51 -28.45 3.97
N GLY A 287 -13.78 -28.14 3.69
CA GLY A 287 -14.76 -29.10 3.18
C GLY A 287 -14.46 -29.61 1.77
N ALA A 288 -13.70 -28.86 0.97
CA ALA A 288 -13.21 -29.32 -0.33
C ALA A 288 -12.02 -30.31 -0.21
N ALA A 289 -11.31 -30.32 0.93
CA ALA A 289 -10.18 -31.21 1.19
C ALA A 289 -10.61 -32.58 1.76
N GLU A 290 -11.75 -32.63 2.44
CA GLU A 290 -12.26 -33.83 3.13
C GLU A 290 -13.35 -34.56 2.31
N ALA A 291 -13.07 -34.87 1.04
CA ALA A 291 -13.88 -35.83 0.30
C ALA A 291 -13.48 -37.26 0.76
N PRO A 292 -14.40 -38.05 1.34
CA PRO A 292 -14.07 -39.39 1.82
C PRO A 292 -13.64 -40.26 0.64
N ARG A 293 -12.46 -40.88 0.74
CA ARG A 293 -12.06 -41.94 -0.19
C ARG A 293 -13.06 -43.09 -0.03
N PRO A 294 -13.63 -43.62 -1.11
CA PRO A 294 -14.47 -44.80 -1.01
C PRO A 294 -13.59 -45.99 -0.60
N ASP A 295 -13.84 -46.51 0.59
CA ASP A 295 -13.27 -47.77 1.07
C ASP A 295 -13.73 -48.91 0.13
N THR A 296 -12.73 -49.58 -0.46
CA THR A 296 -12.88 -50.83 -1.23
C THR A 296 -12.96 -52.04 -0.34
#